data_AF-A0A0B6ZSX7-F1
#
_entry.id   AF-A0A0B6ZSX7-F1
#
_cell.length_a   1.000
_cell.length_b   1.000
_cell.length_c   1.000
_cell.angle_alpha   90.00
_cell.angle_beta   90.00
_cell.angle_gamma   90.00
#
_symmetry.space_group_name_H-M   'P 1'
#
loop_
_entity.id
_entity.type
_entity.pdbx_description
1 polymer ?
#
loop_
_entity_poly.entity_id
_entity_poly.type
_entity_poly.pdbx_seq_one_letter_code
_entity_poly.pdbx_strand_id
1 'polypeptide(L)'
;MTNTEKRDAAPVVDTRAPATFMHLHLRLKKLQLEEERLSNIERDNRLLLEKMSYIMRRENHIGNRNTHSYKSLNREKRQRELLRVTKENQLILYRINMRKPEYSHQRWQLEWEKNQKFMDNISAYPIDWWVKEKKTPRKVKEEKKPKGELQEEQKKTQKALQKQESLEKQQAEERRKDNEKKNQEEAEEKERKLEKEKKKKKKKESEDMHKDDEEKKEEEVKVSKQLEVPVEDDAVEQENKS
;
A
#
# COMPACT_ATOMS: atom_id res chain seq x y z
N MET A 1 32.02 -80.74 85.71
CA MET A 1 32.38 -79.39 86.19
C MET A 1 32.16 -78.42 85.04
N THR A 2 31.36 -77.39 85.26
CA THR A 2 30.81 -76.48 84.23
C THR A 2 31.88 -75.52 83.72
N ASN A 3 32.06 -75.45 82.40
CA ASN A 3 32.92 -74.46 81.74
C ASN A 3 32.36 -73.06 81.99
N THR A 4 33.11 -72.24 82.72
CA THR A 4 32.84 -70.81 82.89
C THR A 4 33.35 -70.06 81.66
N GLU A 5 32.43 -69.53 80.87
CA GLU A 5 32.75 -68.65 79.73
C GLU A 5 33.44 -67.37 80.21
N LYS A 6 34.64 -67.13 79.67
CA LYS A 6 35.41 -65.91 79.91
C LYS A 6 34.76 -64.79 79.09
N ARG A 7 34.11 -63.83 79.75
CA ARG A 7 33.52 -62.66 79.09
C ARG A 7 34.62 -61.81 78.44
N ASP A 8 34.43 -61.49 77.17
CA ASP A 8 35.35 -60.68 76.38
C ASP A 8 35.61 -59.31 77.04
N ALA A 9 36.88 -58.92 77.11
CA ALA A 9 37.30 -57.63 77.65
C ALA A 9 36.96 -56.51 76.66
N ALA A 10 36.32 -55.43 77.12
CA ALA A 10 36.04 -54.27 76.28
C ALA A 10 37.37 -53.59 75.85
N PRO A 11 37.55 -53.26 74.55
CA PRO A 11 38.75 -52.60 74.09
C PRO A 11 38.85 -51.19 74.69
N VAL A 12 40.03 -50.87 75.26
CA VAL A 12 40.32 -49.55 75.87
C VAL A 12 40.45 -48.44 74.81
N VAL A 13 40.70 -48.81 73.56
CA VAL A 13 40.92 -47.87 72.45
C VAL A 13 39.76 -47.98 71.48
N ASP A 14 39.15 -46.83 71.17
CA ASP A 14 38.11 -46.74 70.14
C ASP A 14 38.71 -47.06 68.76
N THR A 15 38.15 -48.06 68.10
CA THR A 15 38.55 -48.52 66.75
C THR A 15 37.45 -48.27 65.73
N ARG A 16 36.40 -47.50 66.07
CA ARG A 16 35.31 -47.19 65.14
C ARG A 16 35.80 -46.32 64.00
N ALA A 17 35.24 -46.55 62.81
CA ALA A 17 35.50 -45.71 61.67
C ALA A 17 35.10 -44.25 61.98
N PRO A 18 35.93 -43.27 61.59
CA PRO A 18 35.61 -41.86 61.82
C PRO A 18 34.31 -41.48 61.12
N ALA A 19 33.56 -40.55 61.72
CA ALA A 19 32.29 -40.09 61.17
C ALA A 19 32.48 -39.49 59.77
N THR A 20 31.80 -40.05 58.77
CA THR A 20 31.82 -39.51 57.41
C THR A 20 30.88 -38.32 57.33
N PHE A 21 31.38 -37.18 56.87
CA PHE A 21 30.56 -35.99 56.70
C PHE A 21 29.89 -35.94 55.32
N MET A 22 28.62 -35.56 55.29
CA MET A 22 27.81 -35.51 54.06
C MET A 22 28.35 -34.51 53.01
N HIS A 23 28.97 -33.41 53.46
CA HIS A 23 29.56 -32.39 52.58
C HIS A 23 30.81 -32.88 51.82
N LEU A 24 31.43 -33.99 52.24
CA LEU A 24 32.54 -34.62 51.50
C LEU A 24 32.04 -35.38 50.26
N HIS A 25 30.83 -35.94 50.33
CA HIS A 25 30.21 -36.75 49.28
C HIS A 25 29.31 -35.91 48.38
N LEU A 26 28.68 -34.87 48.92
CA LEU A 26 27.80 -33.96 48.21
C LEU A 26 28.47 -32.58 48.06
N ARG A 27 28.70 -32.16 46.81
CA ARG A 27 29.18 -30.80 46.50
C ARG A 27 28.00 -29.82 46.51
N LEU A 28 27.44 -29.53 47.69
CA LEU A 28 26.24 -28.70 47.85
C LEU A 28 26.34 -27.36 47.11
N LYS A 29 27.48 -26.66 47.23
CA LYS A 29 27.71 -25.38 46.53
C LYS A 29 27.65 -25.51 45.01
N LYS A 30 28.16 -26.62 44.47
CA LYS A 30 28.11 -26.88 43.02
C LYS A 30 26.66 -27.13 42.57
N LEU A 31 25.92 -27.94 43.32
CA LEU A 31 24.51 -28.24 43.05
C LEU A 31 23.65 -26.97 43.10
N GLN A 32 23.85 -26.13 44.13
CA GLN A 32 23.18 -24.85 44.26
C GLN A 32 23.47 -23.92 43.09
N LEU A 33 24.75 -23.81 42.67
CA LEU A 33 25.11 -22.97 41.52
C LEU A 33 24.52 -23.49 40.20
N GLU A 34 24.41 -24.80 40.03
CA GLU A 34 23.76 -25.40 38.86
C GLU A 34 22.26 -25.11 38.85
N GLU A 35 21.59 -25.20 39.99
CA GLU A 35 20.18 -24.86 40.17
C GLU A 35 19.90 -23.37 39.90
N GLU A 36 20.71 -22.47 40.48
CA GLU A 36 20.62 -21.03 40.24
C GLU A 36 20.83 -20.69 38.75
N ARG A 37 21.80 -21.34 38.10
CA ARG A 37 22.03 -21.17 36.66
C ARG A 37 20.83 -21.63 35.83
N LEU A 38 20.25 -22.78 36.14
CA LEU A 38 19.07 -23.29 35.44
C LEU A 38 17.86 -22.38 35.65
N SER A 39 17.63 -21.90 36.88
CA SER A 39 16.56 -20.94 37.19
C SER A 39 16.70 -19.63 36.39
N ASN A 40 17.93 -19.15 36.21
CA ASN A 40 18.19 -17.96 35.38
C ASN A 40 17.88 -18.22 33.90
N ILE A 41 18.35 -19.36 33.37
CA ILE A 41 18.07 -19.76 31.98
C ILE A 41 16.57 -19.89 31.74
N GLU A 42 15.83 -20.52 32.65
CA GLU A 42 14.38 -20.69 32.53
C GLU A 42 13.64 -19.34 32.57
N ARG A 43 14.04 -18.45 33.46
CA ARG A 43 13.48 -17.09 33.56
C ARG A 43 13.73 -16.30 32.29
N ASP A 44 14.95 -16.35 31.75
CA ASP A 44 15.33 -15.66 30.53
C ASP A 44 14.61 -16.23 29.31
N ASN A 45 14.48 -17.57 29.23
CA ASN A 45 13.71 -18.24 28.18
C ASN A 45 12.23 -17.83 28.23
N ARG A 46 11.63 -17.78 29.42
CA ARG A 46 10.25 -17.31 29.60
C ARG A 46 10.10 -15.87 29.14
N LEU A 47 11.00 -14.97 29.54
CA LEU A 47 10.99 -13.57 29.15
C LEU A 47 11.19 -13.39 27.64
N LEU A 48 12.07 -14.18 27.04
CA LEU A 48 12.31 -14.18 25.60
C LEU A 48 11.05 -14.59 24.83
N LEU A 49 10.42 -15.70 25.25
CA LEU A 49 9.18 -16.18 24.63
C LEU A 49 8.04 -15.17 24.78
N GLU A 50 7.93 -14.51 25.93
CA GLU A 50 6.98 -13.43 26.15
C GLU A 50 7.22 -12.27 25.17
N LYS A 51 8.46 -11.80 25.04
CA LYS A 51 8.85 -10.73 24.10
C LYS A 51 8.62 -11.12 22.64
N MET A 52 8.95 -12.35 22.27
CA MET A 52 8.70 -12.87 20.92
C MET A 52 7.20 -12.95 20.65
N SER A 53 6.40 -13.48 21.59
CA SER A 53 4.94 -13.50 21.46
C SER A 53 4.35 -12.10 21.35
N TYR A 54 4.91 -11.12 22.07
CA TYR A 54 4.52 -9.72 21.98
C TYR A 54 4.87 -9.11 20.61
N ILE A 55 6.03 -9.44 20.05
CA ILE A 55 6.42 -9.02 18.69
C ILE A 55 5.51 -9.69 17.65
N MET A 56 5.26 -11.00 17.76
CA MET A 56 4.43 -11.76 16.82
C MET A 56 2.96 -11.30 16.85
N ARG A 57 2.41 -10.98 18.04
CA ARG A 57 1.07 -10.40 18.17
C ARG A 57 0.97 -8.99 17.58
N ARG A 58 2.06 -8.22 17.60
CA ARG A 58 2.11 -6.89 16.98
C ARG A 58 2.48 -7.01 15.51
N GLU A 59 1.46 -7.13 14.65
CA GLU A 59 1.62 -7.04 13.20
C GLU A 59 2.36 -5.73 12.81
N ASN A 60 3.63 -5.85 12.40
CA ASN A 60 4.41 -4.86 11.65
C ASN A 60 4.45 -3.42 12.18
N HIS A 61 4.42 -3.20 13.50
CA HIS A 61 4.59 -1.87 14.08
C HIS A 61 6.07 -1.49 14.23
N ILE A 62 6.78 -1.36 13.10
CA ILE A 62 8.07 -0.67 13.08
C ILE A 62 7.75 0.83 13.14
N GLY A 63 7.98 1.45 14.29
CA GLY A 63 7.73 2.88 14.56
C GLY A 63 8.59 3.84 13.71
N ASN A 64 9.24 3.37 12.66
CA ASN A 64 10.02 4.17 11.71
C ASN A 64 9.17 4.58 10.50
N ARG A 65 7.90 4.93 10.72
CA ARG A 65 7.20 5.78 9.77
C ARG A 65 7.67 7.20 10.05
N ASN A 66 8.69 7.61 9.32
CA ASN A 66 9.10 9.00 9.31
C ASN A 66 7.94 9.84 8.74
N THR A 67 7.12 10.44 9.60
CA THR A 67 6.01 11.33 9.24
C THR A 67 6.51 12.71 8.81
N HIS A 68 7.82 12.89 8.71
CA HIS A 68 8.41 14.13 8.26
C HIS A 68 8.17 14.34 6.77
N SER A 69 7.09 15.05 6.46
CA SER A 69 6.87 15.64 5.14
C SER A 69 7.97 16.66 4.88
N TYR A 70 8.92 16.36 4.00
CA TYR A 70 9.92 17.32 3.54
C TYR A 70 9.22 18.58 2.99
N LYS A 71 9.26 19.65 3.78
CA LYS A 71 8.77 20.96 3.35
C LYS A 71 9.88 21.60 2.51
N SER A 72 9.72 21.56 1.19
CA SER A 72 10.57 22.38 0.33
C SER A 72 10.39 23.85 0.72
N LEU A 73 11.47 24.53 1.06
CA LEU A 73 11.48 25.96 1.41
C LEU A 73 10.81 26.83 0.33
N ASN A 74 10.84 26.36 -0.93
CA ASN A 74 10.27 27.05 -2.08
C ASN A 74 8.86 26.59 -2.46
N ARG A 75 8.21 25.72 -1.67
CA ARG A 75 6.88 25.17 -1.99
C ARG A 75 5.85 26.29 -2.14
N GLU A 76 5.84 27.24 -1.21
CA GLU A 76 4.87 28.33 -1.22
C GLU A 76 5.09 29.28 -2.40
N LYS A 77 6.35 29.64 -2.69
CA LYS A 77 6.70 30.44 -3.86
C LYS A 77 6.26 29.74 -5.16
N ARG A 78 6.54 28.45 -5.31
CA ARG A 78 6.10 27.64 -6.47
C ARG A 78 4.58 27.62 -6.59
N GLN A 79 3.86 27.49 -5.47
CA GLN A 79 2.40 27.50 -5.45
C GLN A 79 1.82 28.85 -5.86
N ARG A 80 2.40 29.97 -5.39
CA ARG A 80 1.97 31.31 -5.80
C ARG A 80 2.23 31.57 -7.29
N GLU A 81 3.41 31.20 -7.78
CA GLU A 81 3.73 31.31 -9.21
C GLU A 81 2.80 30.44 -10.07
N LEU A 82 2.50 29.21 -9.62
CA LEU A 82 1.56 28.34 -10.32
C LEU A 82 0.16 28.99 -10.43
N LEU A 83 -0.33 29.57 -9.33
CA LEU A 83 -1.62 30.27 -9.32
C LEU A 83 -1.61 31.51 -10.23
N ARG A 84 -0.53 32.29 -10.19
CA ARG A 84 -0.33 33.46 -11.05
C ARG A 84 -0.36 33.06 -12.54
N VAL A 85 0.47 32.12 -12.94
CA VAL A 85 0.57 31.64 -14.33
C VAL A 85 -0.78 31.05 -14.78
N THR A 86 -1.44 30.29 -13.91
CA THR A 86 -2.76 29.73 -14.24
C THR A 86 -3.80 30.82 -14.50
N LYS A 87 -3.83 31.86 -13.66
CA LYS A 87 -4.75 33.01 -13.83
C LYS A 87 -4.41 33.80 -15.10
N GLU A 88 -3.14 34.05 -15.37
CA GLU A 88 -2.69 34.71 -16.60
C GLU A 88 -3.10 33.91 -17.85
N ASN A 89 -2.88 32.58 -17.84
CA ASN A 89 -3.28 31.69 -18.92
C ASN A 89 -4.80 31.69 -19.14
N GLN A 90 -5.60 31.70 -18.06
CA GLN A 90 -7.06 31.83 -18.17
C GLN A 90 -7.48 33.14 -18.82
N LEU A 91 -6.84 34.27 -18.47
CA LEU A 91 -7.13 35.57 -19.09
C LEU A 91 -6.73 35.61 -20.56
N ILE A 92 -5.60 35.00 -20.93
CA ILE A 92 -5.17 34.87 -22.32
C ILE A 92 -6.19 34.04 -23.11
N LEU A 93 -6.58 32.87 -22.58
CA LEU A 93 -7.59 32.02 -23.19
C LEU A 93 -8.91 32.76 -23.39
N TYR A 94 -9.35 33.51 -22.38
CA TYR A 94 -10.54 34.34 -22.47
C TYR A 94 -10.43 35.37 -23.60
N ARG A 95 -9.30 36.08 -23.71
CA ARG A 95 -9.07 37.06 -24.78
C ARG A 95 -9.06 36.43 -26.16
N ILE A 96 -8.44 35.25 -26.31
CA ILE A 96 -8.41 34.50 -27.57
C ILE A 96 -9.83 34.09 -27.97
N ASN A 97 -10.60 33.52 -27.04
CA ASN A 97 -11.95 33.04 -27.32
C ASN A 97 -12.95 34.17 -27.58
N MET A 98 -12.80 35.31 -26.90
CA MET A 98 -13.70 36.46 -27.07
C MET A 98 -13.37 37.28 -28.32
N ARG A 99 -12.14 37.18 -28.85
CA ARG A 99 -11.76 37.88 -30.07
C ARG A 99 -12.45 37.23 -31.27
N LYS A 100 -13.27 38.01 -31.97
CA LYS A 100 -13.84 37.58 -33.26
C LYS A 100 -12.73 37.45 -34.30
N PRO A 101 -12.79 36.44 -35.19
CA PRO A 101 -11.86 36.34 -36.30
C PRO A 101 -12.01 37.57 -37.20
N GLU A 102 -10.91 38.25 -37.47
CA GLU A 102 -10.86 39.43 -38.35
C GLU A 102 -11.19 39.04 -39.80
N TYR A 103 -10.77 37.83 -40.18
CA TYR A 103 -10.88 37.31 -41.53
C TYR A 103 -11.88 36.16 -41.58
N SER A 104 -12.91 36.33 -42.41
CA SER A 104 -13.83 35.26 -42.76
C SER A 104 -13.35 34.61 -44.05
N HIS A 105 -12.95 33.35 -43.96
CA HIS A 105 -12.50 32.57 -45.12
C HIS A 105 -13.60 32.48 -46.19
N GLN A 106 -14.86 32.43 -45.78
CA GLN A 106 -16.00 32.45 -46.70
C GLN A 106 -16.09 33.78 -47.47
N ARG A 107 -15.87 34.91 -46.77
CA ARG A 107 -15.91 36.23 -47.39
C ARG A 107 -14.75 36.41 -48.36
N TRP A 108 -13.55 35.98 -47.97
CA TRP A 108 -12.37 35.98 -48.84
C TRP A 108 -12.55 35.07 -50.06
N GLN A 109 -13.15 33.90 -49.89
CA GLN A 109 -13.45 33.01 -51.01
C GLN A 109 -14.40 33.67 -52.02
N LEU A 110 -15.48 34.29 -51.55
CA LEU A 110 -16.42 35.01 -52.41
C LEU A 110 -15.77 36.19 -53.14
N GLU A 111 -14.91 36.94 -52.44
CA GLU A 111 -14.16 38.06 -53.03
C GLU A 111 -13.14 37.58 -54.06
N TRP A 112 -12.45 36.47 -53.78
CA TRP A 112 -11.54 35.81 -54.70
C TRP A 112 -12.28 35.30 -55.94
N GLU A 113 -13.45 34.68 -55.80
CA GLU A 113 -14.27 34.23 -56.94
C GLU A 113 -14.76 35.40 -57.81
N LYS A 114 -15.15 36.53 -57.20
CA LYS A 114 -15.47 37.75 -57.94
C LYS A 114 -14.25 38.28 -58.67
N ASN A 115 -13.10 38.30 -58.01
CA ASN A 115 -11.84 38.73 -58.62
C ASN A 115 -11.44 37.81 -59.77
N GLN A 116 -11.62 36.49 -59.65
CA GLN A 116 -11.41 35.54 -60.74
C GLN A 116 -12.29 35.87 -61.95
N LYS A 117 -13.58 36.16 -61.75
CA LYS A 117 -14.46 36.59 -62.85
C LYS A 117 -13.99 37.89 -63.50
N PHE A 118 -13.51 38.87 -62.73
CA PHE A 118 -12.93 40.09 -63.30
C PHE A 118 -11.65 39.81 -64.08
N MET A 119 -10.79 38.93 -63.56
CA MET A 119 -9.57 38.51 -64.24
C MET A 119 -9.91 37.80 -65.55
N ASP A 120 -10.87 36.87 -65.55
CA ASP A 120 -11.36 36.20 -66.77
C ASP A 120 -11.87 37.22 -67.79
N ASN A 121 -12.69 38.19 -67.36
CA ASN A 121 -13.27 39.21 -68.23
C ASN A 121 -12.24 40.18 -68.82
N ILE A 122 -11.16 40.51 -68.08
CA ILE A 122 -10.13 41.47 -68.50
C ILE A 122 -8.97 40.74 -69.21
N SER A 123 -8.84 39.43 -69.02
CA SER A 123 -7.79 38.64 -69.64
C SER A 123 -7.94 38.62 -71.16
N ALA A 124 -6.87 39.01 -71.86
CA ALA A 124 -6.80 38.90 -73.32
C ALA A 124 -6.65 37.45 -73.79
N TYR A 125 -6.26 36.55 -72.88
CA TYR A 125 -6.01 35.15 -73.17
C TYR A 125 -6.56 34.27 -72.04
N PRO A 126 -7.19 33.12 -72.35
CA PRO A 126 -7.75 32.23 -71.34
C PRO A 126 -6.73 31.79 -70.29
N ILE A 127 -7.20 31.53 -69.07
CA ILE A 127 -6.45 30.78 -68.07
C ILE A 127 -5.95 29.48 -68.74
N ASP A 128 -4.65 29.21 -68.60
CA ASP A 128 -3.94 28.11 -69.26
C ASP A 128 -3.73 28.20 -70.79
N TRP A 129 -3.80 29.39 -71.40
CA TRP A 129 -3.52 29.56 -72.84
C TRP A 129 -2.11 29.12 -73.29
N TRP A 130 -1.15 29.11 -72.36
CA TRP A 130 0.21 28.60 -72.56
C TRP A 130 0.35 27.08 -72.37
N VAL A 131 -0.69 26.40 -71.89
CA VAL A 131 -0.72 24.94 -71.64
C VAL A 131 -1.18 24.17 -72.89
N LYS A 132 -1.04 24.75 -74.09
CA LYS A 132 -1.28 24.05 -75.36
C LYS A 132 -0.46 22.75 -75.41
N GLU A 133 -1.19 21.64 -75.52
CA GLU A 133 -0.70 20.31 -75.82
C GLU A 133 0.39 20.36 -76.90
N LYS A 134 1.54 19.75 -76.62
CA LYS A 134 2.47 19.35 -77.67
C LYS A 134 1.78 18.32 -78.58
N LYS A 135 1.13 18.76 -79.66
CA LYS A 135 0.81 17.89 -80.80
C LYS A 135 1.94 17.97 -81.81
N THR A 136 2.93 17.09 -81.66
CA THR A 136 3.84 16.75 -82.76
C THR A 136 3.20 15.67 -83.63
N PRO A 137 3.28 15.75 -84.97
CA PRO A 137 2.87 14.67 -85.84
C PRO A 137 4.03 13.69 -86.00
N ARG A 138 4.14 12.67 -85.15
CA ARG A 138 4.86 11.43 -85.46
C ARG A 138 4.39 10.31 -84.55
N LYS A 139 3.89 9.23 -85.16
CA LYS A 139 3.57 7.96 -84.49
C LYS A 139 4.79 7.50 -83.67
N VAL A 140 4.70 7.64 -82.36
CA VAL A 140 5.34 6.75 -81.39
C VAL A 140 4.23 6.39 -80.40
N LYS A 141 4.21 5.10 -80.06
CA LYS A 141 3.16 4.37 -79.34
C LYS A 141 2.62 5.14 -78.13
N GLU A 142 1.34 4.93 -77.88
CA GLU A 142 0.57 5.40 -76.74
C GLU A 142 1.41 5.55 -75.47
N GLU A 143 1.57 6.77 -74.97
CA GLU A 143 1.79 6.99 -73.55
C GLU A 143 0.84 8.10 -73.08
N LYS A 144 -0.28 7.65 -72.50
CA LYS A 144 -1.22 8.47 -71.76
C LYS A 144 -0.47 9.15 -70.61
N LYS A 145 -0.11 10.44 -70.74
CA LYS A 145 0.31 11.24 -69.58
C LYS A 145 -0.91 11.63 -68.74
N PRO A 146 -0.80 11.56 -67.41
CA PRO A 146 -1.77 10.78 -66.67
C PRO A 146 -2.74 11.70 -65.93
N LYS A 147 -4.05 11.40 -66.03
CA LYS A 147 -5.07 11.81 -65.03
C LYS A 147 -4.68 11.46 -63.57
N GLY A 148 -3.57 10.75 -63.39
CA GLY A 148 -2.99 10.32 -62.12
C GLY A 148 -2.35 11.44 -61.31
N GLU A 149 -1.75 12.50 -61.85
CA GLU A 149 -0.97 13.45 -61.02
C GLU A 149 -1.84 14.35 -60.13
N LEU A 150 -2.92 14.96 -60.67
CA LEU A 150 -3.90 15.69 -59.84
C LEU A 150 -4.66 14.75 -58.88
N GLN A 151 -4.97 13.53 -59.34
CA GLN A 151 -5.59 12.53 -58.47
C GLN A 151 -4.63 12.00 -57.40
N GLU A 152 -3.31 11.98 -57.66
CA GLU A 152 -2.28 11.54 -56.72
C GLU A 152 -2.02 12.60 -55.65
N GLU A 153 -1.98 13.89 -56.01
CA GLU A 153 -1.89 14.95 -55.00
C GLU A 153 -3.14 15.02 -54.13
N GLN A 154 -4.33 14.89 -54.72
CA GLN A 154 -5.59 14.79 -53.98
C GLN A 154 -5.65 13.51 -53.12
N LYS A 155 -5.14 12.38 -53.61
CA LYS A 155 -5.05 11.13 -52.82
C LYS A 155 -3.98 11.21 -51.74
N LYS A 156 -2.86 11.90 -51.96
CA LYS A 156 -1.78 12.12 -50.97
C LYS A 156 -2.27 13.04 -49.86
N THR A 157 -2.97 14.12 -50.18
CA THR A 157 -3.56 15.04 -49.20
C THR A 157 -4.69 14.36 -48.42
N GLN A 158 -5.59 13.61 -49.07
CA GLN A 158 -6.61 12.83 -48.38
C GLN A 158 -6.01 11.72 -47.50
N LYS A 159 -4.97 11.02 -47.95
CA LYS A 159 -4.24 10.06 -47.12
C LYS A 159 -3.54 10.71 -45.92
N ALA A 160 -2.98 11.90 -46.10
CA ALA A 160 -2.36 12.64 -45.01
C ALA A 160 -3.40 13.07 -43.95
N LEU A 161 -4.57 13.56 -44.39
CA LEU A 161 -5.68 13.91 -43.51
C LEU A 161 -6.21 12.68 -42.75
N GLN A 162 -6.46 11.56 -43.45
CA GLN A 162 -6.89 10.31 -42.84
C GLN A 162 -5.86 9.76 -41.86
N LYS A 163 -4.57 9.90 -42.17
CA LYS A 163 -3.49 9.50 -41.27
C LYS A 163 -3.47 10.37 -40.01
N GLN A 164 -3.65 11.68 -40.13
CA GLN A 164 -3.79 12.58 -38.97
C GLN A 164 -5.00 12.22 -38.12
N GLU A 165 -6.19 12.06 -38.71
CA GLU A 165 -7.39 11.66 -37.96
C GLU A 165 -7.23 10.29 -37.28
N SER A 166 -6.56 9.34 -37.93
CA SER A 166 -6.30 8.02 -37.34
C SER A 166 -5.36 8.11 -36.14
N LEU A 167 -4.33 8.97 -36.20
CA LEU A 167 -3.42 9.22 -35.09
C LEU A 167 -4.15 9.91 -33.93
N GLU A 168 -5.00 10.88 -34.24
CA GLU A 168 -5.78 11.60 -33.23
C GLU A 168 -6.78 10.69 -32.53
N LYS A 169 -7.44 9.78 -33.28
CA LYS A 169 -8.31 8.74 -32.71
C LYS A 169 -7.53 7.76 -31.84
N GLN A 170 -6.36 7.31 -32.27
CA GLN A 170 -5.50 6.43 -31.46
C GLN A 170 -5.06 7.11 -30.17
N GLN A 171 -4.62 8.37 -30.22
CA GLN A 171 -4.25 9.14 -29.03
C GLN A 171 -5.45 9.39 -28.11
N ALA A 172 -6.64 9.66 -28.66
CA ALA A 172 -7.84 9.83 -27.87
C ALA A 172 -8.28 8.52 -27.19
N GLU A 173 -8.13 7.38 -27.86
CA GLU A 173 -8.44 6.07 -27.29
C GLU A 173 -7.44 5.66 -26.22
N GLU A 174 -6.15 5.95 -26.41
CA GLU A 174 -5.10 5.72 -25.41
C GLU A 174 -5.34 6.54 -24.14
N ARG A 175 -5.70 7.83 -24.29
CA ARG A 175 -6.12 8.69 -23.17
C ARG A 175 -7.36 8.17 -22.44
N ARG A 176 -8.32 7.58 -23.17
CA ARG A 176 -9.51 6.95 -22.56
C ARG A 176 -9.12 5.74 -21.74
N LYS A 177 -8.27 4.86 -22.28
CA LYS A 177 -7.75 3.66 -21.57
C LYS A 177 -6.96 4.04 -20.33
N ASP A 178 -6.14 5.09 -20.38
CA ASP A 178 -5.39 5.57 -19.22
C ASP A 178 -6.31 6.15 -18.13
N ASN A 179 -7.36 6.88 -18.52
CA ASN A 179 -8.35 7.38 -17.56
C ASN A 179 -9.18 6.25 -16.94
N GLU A 180 -9.55 5.23 -17.72
CA GLU A 180 -10.24 4.03 -17.20
C GLU A 180 -9.37 3.26 -16.22
N LYS A 181 -8.08 3.06 -16.51
CA LYS A 181 -7.13 2.44 -15.58
C LYS A 181 -7.01 3.23 -14.27
N LYS A 182 -6.86 4.55 -14.33
CA LYS A 182 -6.82 5.40 -13.13
C LYS A 182 -8.10 5.28 -12.30
N ASN A 183 -9.26 5.25 -12.94
CA ASN A 183 -10.54 5.09 -12.24
C ASN A 183 -10.68 3.71 -11.59
N GLN A 184 -10.19 2.64 -12.24
CA GLN A 184 -10.16 1.30 -11.67
C GLN A 184 -9.21 1.22 -10.46
N GLU A 185 -8.00 1.77 -10.56
CA GLU A 185 -7.04 1.84 -9.45
C GLU A 185 -7.61 2.62 -8.25
N GLU A 186 -8.28 3.76 -8.50
CA GLU A 186 -8.96 4.51 -7.44
C GLU A 186 -10.12 3.73 -6.81
N ALA A 187 -10.87 2.95 -7.59
CA ALA A 187 -11.96 2.12 -7.08
C ALA A 187 -11.44 0.96 -6.22
N GLU A 188 -10.40 0.26 -6.68
CA GLU A 188 -9.73 -0.80 -5.91
C GLU A 188 -9.11 -0.25 -4.62
N GLU A 189 -8.52 0.95 -4.65
CA GLU A 189 -7.97 1.57 -3.44
C GLU A 189 -9.08 1.89 -2.42
N LYS A 190 -10.23 2.40 -2.89
CA LYS A 190 -11.40 2.65 -2.04
C LYS A 190 -11.94 1.35 -1.44
N GLU A 191 -12.03 0.28 -2.22
CA GLU A 191 -12.50 -1.02 -1.75
C GLU A 191 -11.55 -1.63 -0.70
N ARG A 192 -10.23 -1.58 -0.94
CA ARG A 192 -9.21 -2.00 0.04
C ARG A 192 -9.27 -1.19 1.33
N LYS A 193 -9.57 0.11 1.26
CA LYS A 193 -9.77 0.95 2.44
C LYS A 193 -11.02 0.52 3.21
N LEU A 194 -12.14 0.29 2.52
CA LEU A 194 -13.39 -0.16 3.10
C LEU A 194 -13.23 -1.54 3.77
N GLU A 195 -12.53 -2.47 3.13
CA GLU A 195 -12.28 -3.81 3.67
C GLU A 195 -11.40 -3.77 4.93
N LYS A 196 -10.35 -2.93 4.93
CA LYS A 196 -9.53 -2.68 6.12
C LYS A 196 -10.35 -2.08 7.27
N GLU A 197 -11.29 -1.19 6.96
CA GLU A 197 -12.17 -0.59 7.96
C GLU A 197 -13.16 -1.62 8.53
N LYS A 198 -13.77 -2.47 7.68
CA LYS A 198 -14.62 -3.59 8.11
C LYS A 198 -13.87 -4.59 8.99
N LYS A 199 -12.63 -4.96 8.62
CA LYS A 199 -11.78 -5.84 9.43
C LYS A 199 -11.43 -5.22 10.78
N LYS A 200 -11.17 -3.91 10.84
CA LYS A 200 -10.98 -3.18 12.10
C LYS A 200 -12.23 -3.18 12.98
N LYS A 201 -13.41 -2.94 12.40
CA LYS A 201 -14.69 -2.98 13.13
C LYS A 201 -14.96 -4.38 13.70
N LYS A 202 -14.83 -5.43 12.89
CA LYS A 202 -14.98 -6.82 13.36
C LYS A 202 -14.00 -7.18 14.48
N LYS A 203 -12.74 -6.75 14.36
CA LYS A 203 -11.73 -6.99 15.41
C LYS A 203 -12.10 -6.27 16.72
N LYS A 204 -12.59 -5.03 16.61
CA LYS A 204 -13.06 -4.27 17.77
C LYS A 204 -14.28 -4.91 18.42
N GLU A 205 -15.26 -5.34 17.63
CA GLU A 205 -16.43 -6.08 18.12
C GLU A 205 -16.04 -7.39 18.82
N SER A 206 -15.07 -8.14 18.28
CA SER A 206 -14.59 -9.36 18.96
C SER A 206 -13.82 -9.07 20.25
N GLU A 207 -13.08 -7.95 20.32
CA GLU A 207 -12.37 -7.54 21.53
C GLU A 207 -13.34 -7.05 22.60
N ASP A 208 -14.41 -6.33 22.22
CA ASP A 208 -15.45 -5.86 23.14
C ASP A 208 -16.27 -7.04 23.69
N MET A 209 -16.65 -8.02 22.85
CA MET A 209 -17.31 -9.26 23.32
C MET A 209 -16.46 -10.07 24.32
N HIS A 210 -15.14 -10.12 24.13
CA HIS A 210 -14.26 -10.85 25.04
C HIS A 210 -14.11 -10.16 26.40
N LYS A 211 -14.20 -8.82 26.43
CA LYS A 211 -14.23 -8.05 27.68
C LYS A 211 -15.53 -8.25 28.44
N ASP A 212 -16.67 -8.26 27.74
CA ASP A 212 -17.97 -8.50 28.37
C ASP A 212 -18.03 -9.92 28.99
N ASP A 213 -17.40 -10.91 28.35
CA ASP A 213 -17.29 -12.28 28.89
C ASP A 213 -16.32 -12.36 30.09
N GLU A 214 -15.24 -11.56 30.11
CA GLU A 214 -14.33 -11.46 31.26
C GLU A 214 -15.00 -10.78 32.45
N GLU A 215 -15.71 -9.67 32.23
CA GLU A 215 -16.44 -8.96 33.29
C GLU A 215 -17.54 -9.83 33.91
N LYS A 216 -18.27 -10.61 33.10
CA LYS A 216 -19.26 -11.58 33.61
C LYS A 216 -18.63 -12.69 34.46
N LYS A 217 -17.46 -13.19 34.06
CA LYS A 217 -16.73 -14.19 34.87
C LYS A 217 -16.21 -13.60 36.18
N GLU A 218 -15.73 -12.36 36.16
CA GLU A 218 -15.33 -11.67 37.39
C GLU A 218 -16.52 -11.41 38.33
N GLU A 219 -17.69 -11.07 37.78
CA GLU A 219 -18.93 -10.96 38.56
C GLU A 219 -19.38 -12.31 39.13
N GLU A 220 -19.38 -13.40 38.35
CA GLU A 220 -19.70 -14.74 38.85
C GLU A 220 -18.75 -15.21 39.96
N VAL A 221 -17.45 -14.93 39.83
CA VAL A 221 -16.45 -15.23 40.85
C VAL A 221 -16.68 -14.38 42.11
N LYS A 222 -17.04 -13.10 41.97
CA LYS A 222 -17.39 -12.24 43.11
C LYS A 222 -18.64 -12.72 43.83
N VAL A 223 -19.69 -13.12 43.10
CA VAL A 223 -20.93 -13.66 43.67
C VAL A 223 -20.65 -14.98 44.40
N SER A 224 -19.84 -15.87 43.82
CA SER A 224 -19.45 -17.13 44.45
C SER A 224 -18.67 -16.91 45.74
N LYS A 225 -17.78 -15.91 45.77
CA LYS A 225 -16.96 -15.56 46.94
C LYS A 225 -17.73 -14.87 48.06
N GLN A 226 -18.91 -14.30 47.78
CA GLN A 226 -19.81 -13.72 48.78
C GLN A 226 -20.71 -14.77 49.45
N LEU A 227 -20.84 -15.98 48.87
CA LEU A 227 -21.63 -17.09 49.41
C LEU A 227 -20.83 -18.01 50.35
N GLU A 228 -19.51 -17.86 50.44
CA GLU A 228 -18.67 -18.57 51.42
C GLU A 228 -18.65 -17.79 52.75
N VAL A 229 -19.67 -18.00 53.59
CA VAL A 229 -19.67 -17.53 54.99
C VAL A 229 -18.79 -18.47 55.84
N PRO A 230 -17.80 -17.97 56.61
CA PRO A 230 -16.97 -18.82 57.45
C PRO A 230 -17.76 -19.38 58.63
N VAL A 231 -17.76 -20.71 58.77
CA VAL A 231 -18.23 -21.41 59.98
C VAL A 231 -17.12 -21.31 61.03
N GLU A 232 -17.37 -20.58 62.11
CA GLU A 232 -16.48 -20.58 63.28
C GLU A 232 -16.66 -21.90 64.05
N ASP A 233 -15.59 -22.69 64.14
CA ASP A 233 -15.49 -23.90 64.95
C ASP A 233 -15.29 -23.51 66.43
N ASP A 234 -16.38 -23.46 67.19
CA ASP A 234 -16.31 -23.44 68.66
C ASP A 234 -16.13 -24.87 69.20
N ALA A 235 -14.93 -25.11 69.72
CA ALA A 235 -14.61 -26.30 70.50
C ALA A 235 -15.08 -26.17 71.95
N VAL A 236 -15.32 -27.35 72.55
CA VAL A 236 -15.44 -27.67 73.99
C VAL A 236 -16.87 -27.75 74.53
N GLU A 237 -17.38 -28.99 74.60
CA GLU A 237 -18.04 -29.48 75.81
C GLU A 237 -17.96 -31.02 75.88
N GLN A 238 -17.14 -31.53 76.81
CA GLN A 238 -17.29 -32.90 77.33
C GLN A 238 -17.99 -32.81 78.68
N GLU A 239 -19.26 -33.21 78.73
CA GLU A 239 -19.87 -33.71 79.98
C GLU A 239 -20.15 -35.20 79.85
N ASN A 240 -19.45 -35.96 80.70
CA ASN A 240 -19.76 -37.35 81.02
C ASN A 240 -21.06 -37.41 81.84
N LYS A 241 -22.05 -38.17 81.36
CA LYS A 241 -23.12 -38.74 82.20
C LYS A 241 -23.62 -40.06 81.60
N SER A 242 -22.99 -41.15 82.02
CA SER A 242 -23.63 -42.40 82.50
C SER A 242 -22.56 -43.27 83.12
#